data_AF-A0A5K1GEW0-F1
#
_entry.id   AF-A0A5K1GEW0-F1
#
_cell.length_a   1.000
_cell.length_b   1.000
_cell.length_c   1.000
_cell.angle_alpha   90.00
_cell.angle_beta   90.00
_cell.angle_gamma   90.00
#
_symmetry.space_group_name_H-M   'P 1'
#
loop_
_entity.id
_entity.type
_entity.pdbx_description
1 polymer ?
#
loop_
_entity_poly.entity_id
_entity_poly.type
_entity_poly.pdbx_seq_one_letter_code
_entity_poly.pdbx_strand_id
1 'polypeptide(L)' 'GVTLGGTGREIGDRHPKIGHGSLIGASATILGNIKVGKCAVVTAGSLVLKDVPVHRLDGSTQRKHLDLAG' A
#
# COMPACT_ATOMS: atom_id res chain seq x y z
N GLY A 1 -9.37 9.03 5.07
CA GLY A 1 -8.13 9.61 4.51
C GLY A 1 -7.31 8.52 3.84
N VAL A 2 -6.12 8.85 3.34
CA VAL A 2 -5.13 7.87 2.84
C VAL A 2 -3.91 7.93 3.77
N THR A 3 -3.24 6.80 3.98
CA THR A 3 -2.02 6.72 4.79
C THR A 3 -0.82 6.32 3.93
N LEU A 4 0.22 7.15 3.94
CA LEU A 4 1.55 6.84 3.41
C LEU A 4 2.53 6.82 4.59
N GLY A 5 2.71 5.65 5.19
CA GLY A 5 3.35 5.51 6.51
C GLY A 5 4.59 4.62 6.50
N GLY A 6 5.37 4.68 7.58
CA GLY A 6 6.39 3.69 7.85
C GLY A 6 5.84 2.47 8.57
N THR A 7 6.60 1.38 8.60
CA THR A 7 6.27 0.16 9.36
C THR A 7 6.67 0.25 10.84
N GLY A 8 7.37 1.31 11.24
CA GLY A 8 7.91 1.49 12.59
C GLY A 8 9.18 0.69 12.89
N ARG A 9 9.73 -0.02 11.89
CA ARG A 9 10.91 -0.91 12.06
C ARG A 9 12.22 -0.36 11.50
N GLU A 10 12.16 0.75 10.75
CA GLU A 10 13.28 1.27 9.97
C GLU A 10 13.51 2.76 10.25
N ILE A 11 14.78 3.18 10.25
CA ILE A 11 15.22 4.58 10.36
C ILE A 11 15.63 5.07 8.97
N GLY A 12 15.42 6.36 8.69
CA GLY A 12 15.78 6.98 7.42
C GLY A 12 14.64 6.93 6.39
N ASP A 13 14.96 6.56 5.15
CA ASP A 13 13.99 6.49 4.07
C ASP A 13 13.03 5.29 4.26
N ARG A 14 11.81 5.59 4.73
CA ARG A 14 10.92 4.58 5.33
C ARG A 14 9.45 4.73 4.93
N HIS A 15 9.16 5.61 3.98
CA HIS A 15 7.80 5.90 3.51
C HIS A 15 7.63 5.50 2.04
N PRO A 16 6.39 5.32 1.56
CA PRO A 16 6.14 4.94 0.17
C PRO A 16 6.60 5.99 -0.85
N LYS A 17 6.96 5.53 -2.05
CA LYS A 17 7.30 6.36 -3.21
C LYS A 17 6.20 6.21 -4.24
N ILE A 18 5.42 7.28 -4.44
CA ILE A 18 4.27 7.25 -5.34
C ILE A 18 4.69 7.74 -6.73
N GLY A 19 4.54 6.87 -7.72
CA GLY A 19 4.77 7.17 -9.12
C GLY A 19 3.76 8.18 -9.65
N HIS A 20 4.18 8.94 -10.66
CA HIS A 20 3.34 9.93 -11.31
C HIS A 20 2.06 9.31 -11.90
N GLY A 21 0.93 9.99 -11.76
CA GLY A 21 -0.35 9.57 -12.34
C GLY A 21 -0.97 8.35 -11.67
N SER A 22 -0.45 7.93 -10.51
CA SER A 22 -1.05 6.84 -9.74
C SER A 22 -2.28 7.32 -8.98
N LEU A 23 -3.28 6.45 -8.89
CA LEU A 23 -4.53 6.72 -8.18
C LEU A 23 -4.54 5.92 -6.88
N ILE A 24 -4.77 6.61 -5.76
CA ILE A 24 -4.87 5.97 -4.44
C ILE A 24 -6.31 6.09 -3.94
N GLY A 25 -6.97 4.95 -3.82
CA GLY A 25 -8.36 4.87 -3.36
C GLY A 25 -8.54 5.33 -1.92
N ALA A 26 -9.76 5.76 -1.59
CA ALA A 26 -10.10 6.20 -0.25
C ALA A 26 -9.80 5.12 0.81
N SER A 27 -9.32 5.52 1.98
CA SER A 27 -9.00 4.61 3.08
C SER A 27 -7.89 3.58 2.79
N ALA A 28 -7.14 3.73 1.70
CA ALA A 28 -5.95 2.92 1.46
C ALA A 28 -4.82 3.28 2.43
N THR A 29 -4.09 2.27 2.85
CA THR A 29 -2.91 2.36 3.72
C THR A 29 -1.73 1.67 3.04
N ILE A 30 -0.65 2.41 2.83
CA ILE A 30 0.55 1.96 2.14
C ILE A 30 1.71 2.16 3.10
N LEU A 31 2.40 1.07 3.49
CA LEU A 31 3.41 1.12 4.55
C LEU A 31 4.77 0.61 4.09
N GLY A 32 5.81 1.32 4.52
CA GLY A 32 7.21 0.96 4.33
C GLY A 32 7.89 1.67 3.16
N ASN A 33 9.19 1.41 3.02
CA ASN A 33 9.97 1.87 1.89
C ASN A 33 9.65 1.04 0.63
N ILE A 34 8.47 1.26 0.06
CA ILE A 34 7.99 0.57 -1.14
C ILE A 34 7.66 1.55 -2.26
N LYS A 35 7.67 1.07 -3.50
CA LYS A 35 7.35 1.83 -4.70
C LYS A 35 5.95 1.47 -5.20
N VAL A 36 5.14 2.50 -5.42
CA VAL A 36 3.91 2.41 -6.22
C VAL A 36 4.25 2.94 -7.60
N GLY A 37 4.30 2.05 -8.60
CA GLY A 37 4.71 2.39 -9.96
C GLY A 37 3.83 3.47 -10.61
N LYS A 38 4.37 4.13 -11.63
CA LYS A 38 3.65 5.12 -12.46
C LYS A 38 2.32 4.56 -12.97
N CYS A 39 1.26 5.37 -12.93
CA CYS A 39 -0.08 4.98 -13.40
C CYS A 39 -0.65 3.72 -12.73
N ALA A 40 -0.16 3.36 -11.54
CA ALA A 40 -0.75 2.27 -10.77
C ALA A 40 -2.03 2.74 -10.07
N VAL A 41 -2.93 1.80 -9.79
CA VAL A 41 -4.20 2.07 -9.11
C VAL A 41 -4.26 1.22 -7.84
N VAL A 42 -4.25 1.86 -6.68
CA VAL A 42 -4.48 1.19 -5.39
C VAL A 42 -5.96 1.33 -5.03
N THR A 43 -6.66 0.23 -4.83
CA THR A 43 -8.10 0.27 -4.55
C THR A 43 -8.42 0.82 -3.15
N ALA A 44 -9.68 1.23 -2.94
CA ALA A 44 -10.11 1.74 -1.63
C ALA A 44 -10.00 0.66 -0.55
N GLY A 45 -9.56 1.06 0.66
CA GLY A 45 -9.41 0.16 1.81
C GLY A 45 -8.24 -0.83 1.74
N SER A 46 -7.37 -0.76 0.72
CA SER A 46 -6.22 -1.65 0.58
C SER A 46 -5.17 -1.45 1.68
N LEU A 47 -4.50 -2.54 2.09
CA LEU A 47 -3.28 -2.51 2.90
C LEU A 47 -2.11 -3.04 2.07
N VAL A 48 -1.27 -2.12 1.60
CA VAL A 48 -0.18 -2.39 0.67
C VAL A 48 1.15 -2.41 1.43
N LEU A 49 1.84 -3.54 1.36
CA LEU A 49 3.11 -3.81 2.07
C LEU A 49 4.25 -4.22 1.12
N LYS A 50 4.01 -4.18 -0.20
CA LYS A 50 4.96 -4.59 -1.25
C LYS A 50 4.87 -3.64 -2.43
N ASP A 51 5.91 -3.61 -3.24
CA ASP A 51 5.95 -2.81 -4.46
C ASP A 51 4.78 -3.14 -5.40
N VAL A 52 4.17 -2.09 -5.95
CA VAL A 52 3.13 -2.18 -6.98
C VAL A 52 3.76 -1.81 -8.32
N PRO A 53 3.78 -2.72 -9.32
CA PRO A 53 4.30 -2.42 -10.65
C PRO A 53 3.58 -1.27 -11.36
N VAL A 54 4.26 -0.69 -12.35
CA VAL A 54 3.69 0.32 -13.25
C VAL A 54 2.42 -0.20 -13.94
N HIS A 55 1.44 0.68 -14.16
CA HIS A 55 0.19 0.36 -14.86
C HIS A 55 -0.63 -0.81 -14.25
N ARG A 56 -0.37 -1.19 -12.99
CA ARG A 56 -1.09 -2.27 -12.31
C ARG A 56 -2.20 -1.73 -11.42
N LEU A 57 -3.33 -2.43 -11.43
CA LEU A 57 -4.34 -2.33 -10.38
C LEU A 57 -3.98 -3.28 -9.23
N ASP A 58 -3.86 -2.74 -8.02
CA ASP A 58 -3.62 -3.49 -6.80
C ASP A 58 -4.85 -3.43 -5.88
N GLY A 59 -5.45 -4.60 -5.70
CA GLY A 59 -6.64 -4.83 -4.90
C GLY A 59 -6.34 -5.40 -3.51
N SER A 60 -5.09 -5.38 -3.04
CA SER A 60 -4.67 -6.09 -1.83
C SER A 60 -5.48 -5.62 -0.61
N THR A 61 -6.44 -6.44 -0.17
CA THR A 61 -7.12 -6.29 1.11
C THR A 61 -6.53 -7.34 2.03
N GLN A 62 -5.78 -6.93 3.05
CA GLN A 62 -5.45 -7.83 4.14
C GLN A 62 -6.74 -8.07 4.92
N ARG A 63 -7.49 -9.12 4.57
CA ARG A 63 -8.35 -9.73 5.59
C ARG A 63 -7.39 -10.23 6.66
N LYS A 64 -7.56 -9.75 7.90
CA LYS A 64 -6.94 -10.44 9.04
C LYS A 64 -7.22 -11.93 8.85
N HIS A 65 -6.19 -12.73 9.03
CA HIS A 65 -6.34 -14.13 9.39
C HIS A 65 -7.46 -14.18 10.44
N LEU A 66 -8.67 -14.59 10.04
CA LEU A 66 -9.63 -15.06 11.01
C LEU A 66 -9.05 -16.41 11.38
N ASP A 67 -8.28 -16.45 12.47
CA ASP A 67 -8.06 -17.68 13.21
C ASP A 67 -9.46 -18.23 13.52
N LEU A 68 -9.98 -19.08 12.63
CA LEU A 68 -10.94 -20.10 13.00
C LEU A 68 -10.15 -21.16 13.78
N ALA A 69 -9.67 -20.76 14.96
CA ALA A 69 -9.16 -21.67 15.96
C ALA A 69 -10.32 -21.94 16.93
N GLY A 70 -10.92 -23.12 16.82
CA GLY A 70 -11.71 -23.78 17.87
C GLY A 70 -13.08 -23.17 18.16
#